data_AF-A0A848KV18-F1
#
_entry.id   AF-A0A848KV18-F1
#
_cell.length_a   1.000
_cell.length_b   1.000
_cell.length_c   1.000
_cell.angle_alpha   90.00
_cell.angle_beta   90.00
_cell.angle_gamma   90.00
#
_symmetry.space_group_name_H-M   'P 1'
#
loop_
_entity.id
_entity.type
_entity.pdbx_description
1 polymer ?
#
loop_
_entity_poly.entity_id
_entity_poly.type
_entity_poly.pdbx_seq_one_letter_code
_entity_poly.pdbx_strand_id
1 'polypeptide(L)'
;MTDDIGGTDYDVDDDDQLQPEDTLEQLGVDDVLDEGYSPPDREPWAVRQGLLDGQETLDQRLAEEEPDISEFDPVAPLAGSAGARAGRLVAPDEGVGEDSESELLASDVGIDGAAASAEEAAVHYVDEGAE
;
A
#
# COMPACT_ATOMS: atom_id res chain seq x y z
N MET A 1 17.22 -11.26 64.98
CA MET A 1 16.22 -10.53 64.17
C MET A 1 16.22 -11.19 62.81
N THR A 2 15.12 -11.85 62.47
CA THR A 2 14.84 -12.31 61.11
C THR A 2 14.51 -11.08 60.30
N ASP A 3 15.31 -10.77 59.29
CA ASP A 3 14.87 -9.92 58.19
C ASP A 3 14.32 -10.85 57.10
N ASP A 4 13.00 -10.87 57.10
CA ASP A 4 12.09 -11.33 56.06
C ASP A 4 12.32 -10.42 54.83
N ILE A 5 13.19 -10.85 53.91
CA ILE A 5 13.28 -10.20 52.60
C ILE A 5 12.11 -10.74 51.78
N GLY A 6 11.02 -9.96 51.82
CA GLY A 6 9.80 -10.18 51.08
C GLY A 6 10.05 -10.38 49.58
N GLY A 7 9.10 -11.10 49.00
CA GLY A 7 9.18 -11.71 47.68
C GLY A 7 9.70 -10.81 46.56
N THR A 8 10.54 -11.40 45.74
CA THR A 8 10.55 -11.12 44.32
C THR A 8 9.40 -11.90 43.68
N ASP A 9 8.16 -11.50 43.97
CA ASP A 9 6.94 -11.92 43.26
C ASP A 9 6.87 -11.16 41.92
N TYR A 10 7.98 -11.12 41.19
CA TYR A 10 8.13 -10.44 39.89
C TYR A 10 9.21 -11.12 39.05
N ASP A 11 9.31 -12.45 39.12
CA ASP A 11 9.61 -13.19 37.90
C ASP A 11 8.22 -13.42 37.27
N VAL A 12 7.68 -12.34 36.70
CA VAL A 12 6.66 -12.46 35.66
C VAL A 12 7.43 -13.12 34.53
N ASP A 13 7.23 -14.41 34.31
CA ASP A 13 7.75 -15.13 33.15
C ASP A 13 7.16 -14.48 31.87
N ASP A 14 7.65 -13.27 31.51
CA ASP A 14 7.36 -12.53 30.29
C ASP A 14 8.29 -12.98 29.14
N ASP A 15 9.05 -14.07 29.35
CA ASP A 15 9.89 -14.68 28.31
C ASP A 15 9.10 -15.67 27.45
N ASP A 16 7.94 -16.17 27.93
CA ASP A 16 7.09 -17.08 27.17
C ASP A 16 6.12 -16.32 26.26
N GLN A 17 5.80 -16.93 25.11
CA GLN A 17 4.80 -16.40 24.19
C GLN A 17 3.40 -16.52 24.79
N LEU A 18 2.53 -15.54 24.50
CA LEU A 18 1.13 -15.57 24.96
C LEU A 18 0.43 -16.81 24.40
N GLN A 19 -0.22 -17.57 25.29
CA GLN A 19 -0.86 -18.81 24.91
C GLN A 19 -2.20 -18.55 24.21
N PRO A 20 -2.74 -19.51 23.44
CA PRO A 20 -4.03 -19.37 22.77
C PRO A 20 -5.19 -19.03 23.71
N GLU A 21 -5.10 -19.44 24.98
CA GLU A 21 -6.08 -19.11 26.02
C GLU A 21 -6.02 -17.63 26.46
N ASP A 22 -4.85 -17.00 26.33
CA ASP A 22 -4.65 -15.58 26.65
C ASP A 22 -4.98 -14.67 25.47
N THR A 23 -4.61 -15.08 24.24
CA THR A 23 -4.89 -14.32 23.01
C THR A 23 -6.29 -14.59 22.45
N LEU A 24 -6.91 -15.70 22.83
CA LEU A 24 -8.14 -16.24 22.25
C LEU A 24 -8.03 -16.52 20.74
N GLU A 25 -6.81 -16.69 20.23
CA GLU A 25 -6.53 -17.01 18.82
C GLU A 25 -6.27 -18.52 18.66
N GLN A 26 -7.05 -19.19 17.80
CA GLN A 26 -6.92 -20.63 17.58
C GLN A 26 -6.04 -20.92 16.34
N LEU A 27 -4.72 -20.92 16.54
CA LEU A 27 -3.73 -21.16 15.47
C LEU A 27 -3.60 -22.64 15.06
N GLY A 28 -4.30 -23.55 15.74
CA GLY A 28 -4.35 -24.98 15.38
C GLY A 28 -3.29 -25.84 16.06
N VAL A 29 -2.54 -25.27 17.00
CA VAL A 29 -1.58 -25.93 17.90
C VAL A 29 -1.99 -25.71 19.35
N ASP A 30 -1.66 -26.67 20.23
CA ASP A 30 -1.93 -26.58 21.67
C ASP A 30 -0.96 -25.59 22.36
N ASP A 31 0.31 -25.55 21.93
CA ASP A 31 1.33 -24.59 22.37
C ASP A 31 1.81 -23.77 21.16
N VAL A 32 1.92 -22.45 21.29
CA VAL A 32 2.42 -21.56 20.23
C VAL A 32 3.84 -21.96 19.80
N LEU A 33 4.64 -22.52 20.70
CA LEU A 33 6.00 -22.99 20.40
C LEU A 33 6.03 -24.24 19.50
N ASP A 34 4.90 -24.92 19.33
CA ASP A 34 4.77 -26.05 18.40
C ASP A 34 4.51 -25.60 16.95
N GLU A 35 4.23 -24.31 16.72
CA GLU A 35 4.07 -23.74 15.38
C GLU A 35 5.43 -23.77 14.64
N GLY A 36 5.58 -24.72 13.72
CA GLY A 36 6.78 -24.81 12.89
C GLY A 36 6.91 -23.60 11.95
N TYR A 37 8.11 -23.06 11.79
CA TYR A 37 8.37 -22.05 10.76
C TYR A 37 8.42 -22.70 9.37
N SER A 38 7.57 -22.27 8.44
CA SER A 38 7.66 -22.62 7.02
C SER A 38 8.48 -21.57 6.28
N PRO A 39 9.73 -21.86 5.87
CA PRO A 39 10.52 -20.92 5.09
C PRO A 39 9.85 -20.63 3.73
N PRO A 40 10.19 -19.50 3.09
CA PRO A 40 9.73 -19.24 1.73
C PRO A 40 10.19 -20.35 0.77
N ASP A 41 9.34 -20.70 -0.21
CA ASP A 41 9.64 -21.68 -1.27
C ASP A 41 10.80 -21.27 -2.21
N ARG A 42 11.33 -20.06 -2.01
CA ARG A 42 12.45 -19.49 -2.76
C ARG A 42 13.57 -19.10 -1.80
N GLU A 43 14.81 -19.27 -2.27
CA GLU A 43 15.97 -18.86 -1.50
C GLU A 43 15.90 -17.34 -1.18
N PRO A 44 16.13 -16.94 0.09
CA PRO A 44 16.20 -15.53 0.46
C PRO A 44 17.23 -14.81 -0.40
N TRP A 45 16.93 -13.58 -0.81
CA TRP A 45 17.82 -12.80 -1.68
C TRP A 45 19.24 -12.69 -1.11
N ALA A 46 19.37 -12.43 0.20
CA ALA A 46 20.65 -12.27 0.87
C ALA A 46 21.52 -13.54 0.74
N VAL A 47 20.90 -14.71 0.91
CA VAL A 47 21.55 -16.02 0.71
C VAL A 47 22.02 -16.19 -0.74
N ARG A 48 21.18 -15.85 -1.72
CA ARG A 48 21.55 -15.90 -3.16
C ARG A 48 22.73 -14.99 -3.50
N GLN A 49 22.89 -13.87 -2.81
CA GLN A 49 24.00 -12.92 -2.99
C GLN A 49 25.21 -13.19 -2.10
N GLY A 50 25.18 -14.23 -1.27
CA GLY A 50 26.24 -14.51 -0.29
C GLY A 50 26.40 -13.43 0.78
N LEU A 51 25.35 -12.62 1.01
CA LEU A 51 25.30 -11.61 2.05
C LEU A 51 24.51 -12.16 3.25
N LEU A 52 25.02 -11.94 4.46
CA LEU A 52 24.33 -12.34 5.69
C LEU A 52 23.32 -11.28 6.15
N ASP A 53 23.61 -10.00 5.91
CA ASP A 53 22.79 -8.84 6.34
C ASP A 53 22.51 -7.86 5.19
N GLY A 54 22.43 -8.36 3.96
CA GLY A 54 22.16 -7.52 2.80
C GLY A 54 20.68 -7.15 2.66
N GLN A 55 20.42 -5.93 2.21
CA GLN A 55 19.10 -5.51 1.73
C GLN A 55 19.14 -5.28 0.23
N GLU A 56 18.04 -5.60 -0.44
CA GLU A 56 17.83 -5.31 -1.85
C GLU A 56 17.62 -3.82 -2.06
N THR A 57 18.13 -3.28 -3.17
CA THR A 57 17.67 -1.96 -3.63
C THR A 57 16.29 -2.07 -4.27
N LEU A 58 15.56 -0.95 -4.38
CA LEU A 58 14.28 -0.94 -5.07
C LEU A 58 14.40 -1.41 -6.53
N ASP A 59 15.45 -0.97 -7.24
CA ASP A 59 15.70 -1.39 -8.63
C ASP A 59 15.92 -2.90 -8.76
N GLN A 60 16.59 -3.51 -7.79
CA GLN A 60 16.82 -4.96 -7.78
C GLN A 60 15.52 -5.73 -7.59
N ARG A 61 14.67 -5.28 -6.65
CA ARG A 61 13.34 -5.88 -6.43
C ARG A 61 12.46 -5.77 -7.68
N LEU A 62 12.50 -4.64 -8.36
CA LEU A 62 11.74 -4.42 -9.59
C LEU A 62 12.23 -5.31 -10.73
N ALA A 63 13.54 -5.57 -10.80
CA ALA A 63 14.11 -6.46 -11.81
C ALA A 63 13.78 -7.95 -11.59
N GLU A 64 13.42 -8.36 -10.36
CA GLU A 64 12.94 -9.72 -10.04
C GLU A 64 11.43 -9.91 -10.29
N GLU A 65 10.69 -8.84 -10.57
CA GLU A 65 9.24 -8.90 -10.81
C GLU A 65 8.93 -9.51 -12.19
N GLU A 66 8.14 -10.58 -12.21
CA GLU A 66 7.56 -11.13 -13.44
C GLU A 66 6.24 -10.43 -13.73
N PRO A 67 5.98 -9.99 -14.98
CA PRO A 67 4.73 -9.33 -15.31
C PRO A 67 3.56 -10.30 -15.16
N ASP A 68 2.48 -9.86 -14.50
CA ASP A 68 1.26 -10.63 -14.38
C ASP A 68 0.54 -10.69 -15.75
N ILE A 69 0.80 -11.76 -16.50
CA ILE A 69 0.21 -12.00 -17.81
C ILE A 69 -1.22 -12.56 -17.67
N SER A 70 -2.20 -11.67 -17.63
CA SER A 70 -3.61 -12.04 -17.78
C SER A 70 -4.10 -11.76 -19.21
N GLU A 71 -5.06 -12.56 -19.69
CA GLU A 71 -5.72 -12.37 -21.01
C GLU A 71 -6.47 -11.02 -21.08
N PHE A 72 -6.72 -10.40 -19.92
CA PHE A 72 -7.45 -9.16 -19.77
C PHE A 72 -6.52 -8.14 -19.12
N ASP A 73 -5.98 -7.21 -19.90
CA ASP A 73 -5.22 -6.09 -19.34
C ASP A 73 -6.19 -5.18 -18.56
N PRO A 74 -6.13 -5.11 -17.21
CA PRO A 74 -7.02 -4.24 -16.43
C PRO A 74 -6.71 -2.74 -16.65
N VAL A 75 -5.56 -2.39 -17.24
CA VAL A 75 -5.23 -1.02 -17.63
C VAL A 75 -5.58 -0.71 -19.08
N ALA A 76 -6.01 -1.70 -19.87
CA ALA A 76 -6.59 -1.43 -21.18
C ALA A 76 -7.93 -0.71 -20.97
N PRO A 77 -8.09 0.51 -21.53
CA PRO A 77 -9.36 1.21 -21.44
C PRO A 77 -10.47 0.31 -22.01
N LEU A 78 -11.50 0.04 -21.20
CA LEU A 78 -12.70 -0.62 -21.69
C LEU A 78 -13.21 0.17 -22.90
N ALA A 79 -13.38 -0.48 -24.05
CA ALA A 79 -13.91 0.19 -25.23
C ALA A 79 -15.29 0.78 -24.90
N GLY A 80 -15.37 2.11 -24.76
CA GLY A 80 -16.56 2.84 -24.32
C GLY A 80 -16.54 3.36 -22.87
N SER A 81 -15.45 3.14 -22.11
CA SER A 81 -15.22 3.90 -20.88
C SER A 81 -15.10 5.38 -21.24
N ALA A 82 -15.79 6.23 -20.47
CA ALA A 82 -15.87 7.69 -20.60
C ALA A 82 -14.64 8.31 -21.27
N GLY A 83 -14.86 9.27 -22.18
CA GLY A 83 -13.80 10.04 -22.81
C GLY A 83 -12.79 10.61 -21.79
N ALA A 84 -11.70 11.21 -22.28
CA ALA A 84 -10.64 11.73 -21.42
C ALA A 84 -11.24 12.48 -20.20
N ARG A 85 -10.95 11.95 -19.00
CA ARG A 85 -11.44 12.52 -17.75
C ARG A 85 -10.95 13.96 -17.61
N ALA A 86 -11.75 14.78 -16.95
CA ALA A 86 -11.28 16.10 -16.54
C ALA A 86 -10.24 15.95 -15.43
N GLY A 87 -9.03 16.49 -15.64
CA GLY A 87 -8.01 16.60 -14.62
C GLY A 87 -8.19 17.84 -13.74
N ARG A 88 -7.11 18.23 -13.05
CA ARG A 88 -7.06 19.44 -12.23
C ARG A 88 -7.05 20.66 -13.15
N LEU A 89 -8.04 21.54 -12.98
CA LEU A 89 -8.15 22.81 -13.68
C LEU A 89 -7.39 23.91 -12.94
N VAL A 90 -6.51 24.62 -13.64
CA VAL A 90 -5.72 25.72 -13.10
C VAL A 90 -5.99 26.99 -13.90
N ALA A 91 -6.29 28.08 -13.19
CA ALA A 91 -6.47 29.40 -13.79
C ALA A 91 -5.15 29.92 -14.39
N PRO A 92 -5.18 30.85 -15.35
CA PRO A 92 -3.96 31.37 -15.99
C PRO A 92 -2.94 31.98 -15.02
N ASP A 93 -3.41 32.55 -13.91
CA ASP A 93 -2.64 33.14 -12.83
C ASP A 93 -2.31 32.14 -11.71
N GLU A 94 -2.59 30.85 -11.92
CA GLU A 94 -2.46 29.77 -10.95
C GLU A 94 -3.29 29.97 -9.67
N GLY A 95 -4.35 30.80 -9.75
CA GLY A 95 -5.17 31.17 -8.59
C GLY A 95 -4.48 32.16 -7.65
N VAL A 96 -3.51 32.91 -8.14
CA VAL A 96 -2.73 33.90 -7.39
C VAL A 96 -3.13 35.32 -7.79
N GLY A 97 -3.80 36.02 -6.87
CA GLY A 97 -4.12 37.44 -7.03
C GLY A 97 -5.62 37.69 -7.03
N GLU A 98 -6.03 38.82 -7.62
CA GLU A 98 -7.43 39.13 -7.86
C GLU A 98 -7.81 38.64 -9.26
N ASP A 99 -8.95 37.95 -9.37
CA ASP A 99 -9.50 37.49 -10.64
C ASP A 99 -9.85 38.69 -11.53
N SER A 100 -9.18 38.79 -12.67
CA SER A 100 -9.32 39.89 -13.62
C SER A 100 -10.09 39.49 -14.88
N GLU A 101 -10.37 38.20 -15.00
CA GLU A 101 -10.97 37.55 -16.13
C GLU A 101 -12.49 37.59 -15.94
N SER A 102 -13.19 38.08 -16.97
CA SER A 102 -14.66 38.14 -16.92
C SER A 102 -15.32 36.78 -17.20
N GLU A 103 -14.54 35.80 -17.65
CA GLU A 103 -14.97 34.47 -18.07
C GLU A 103 -14.28 33.40 -17.21
N LEU A 104 -14.97 32.28 -16.96
CA LEU A 104 -14.40 31.15 -16.20
C LEU A 104 -13.48 30.34 -17.12
N LEU A 105 -12.22 30.75 -17.17
CA LEU A 105 -11.17 30.10 -17.96
C LEU A 105 -10.21 29.32 -17.07
N ALA A 106 -9.88 28.09 -17.46
CA ALA A 106 -8.86 27.28 -16.82
C ALA A 106 -8.25 26.28 -17.81
N SER A 107 -7.01 25.87 -17.55
CA SER A 107 -6.32 24.82 -18.31
C SER A 107 -6.24 23.55 -17.47
N ASP A 108 -6.51 22.39 -18.08
CA ASP A 108 -6.28 21.09 -17.46
C ASP A 108 -4.77 20.79 -17.41
N VAL A 109 -4.24 20.56 -16.21
CA VAL A 109 -2.83 20.21 -15.98
C VAL A 109 -2.63 18.75 -15.58
N GLY A 110 -3.65 17.90 -15.81
CA GLY A 110 -3.62 16.47 -15.57
C GLY A 110 -4.21 16.04 -14.22
N ILE A 111 -4.20 14.73 -13.99
CA ILE A 111 -4.78 14.09 -12.79
C ILE A 111 -3.87 14.35 -11.59
N ASP A 112 -4.47 14.82 -10.48
CA ASP A 112 -3.75 15.04 -9.23
C ASP A 112 -3.88 13.82 -8.30
N GLY A 113 -2.91 12.92 -8.37
CA GLY A 113 -2.91 11.68 -7.58
C GLY A 113 -3.60 10.52 -8.30
N ALA A 114 -2.91 9.40 -8.45
CA ALA A 114 -3.38 8.24 -9.22
C ALA A 114 -4.58 7.49 -8.59
N ALA A 115 -5.08 7.92 -7.43
CA ALA A 115 -6.18 7.31 -6.71
C ALA A 115 -7.41 8.23 -6.69
N ALA A 116 -7.98 8.48 -7.88
CA ALA A 116 -9.25 9.17 -7.99
C ALA A 116 -10.37 8.32 -7.34
N SER A 117 -11.28 8.96 -6.62
CA SER A 117 -12.48 8.28 -6.12
C SER A 117 -13.38 7.83 -7.29
N ALA A 118 -14.30 6.90 -7.04
CA ALA A 118 -15.23 6.44 -8.08
C ALA A 118 -16.10 7.59 -8.66
N GLU A 119 -16.41 8.60 -7.85
CA GLU A 119 -17.22 9.75 -8.25
C GLU A 119 -16.41 10.72 -9.11
N GLU A 120 -15.17 10.99 -8.71
CA GLU A 120 -14.22 11.81 -9.48
C GLU A 120 -13.88 11.16 -10.82
N ALA A 121 -13.73 9.83 -10.83
CA ALA A 121 -13.53 9.02 -12.02
C ALA A 121 -14.70 9.07 -13.03
N ALA A 122 -15.89 9.51 -12.61
CA ALA A 122 -17.06 9.62 -13.49
C ALA A 122 -17.12 10.97 -14.25
N VAL A 123 -16.35 11.98 -13.83
CA VAL A 123 -16.35 13.31 -14.45
C VAL A 123 -15.49 13.32 -15.72
N HIS A 124 -16.06 13.77 -16.83
CA HIS A 124 -15.41 13.82 -18.14
C HIS A 124 -15.91 15.01 -18.96
N TYR A 125 -15.14 15.42 -19.97
CA TYR A 125 -15.59 16.41 -20.94
C TYR A 125 -16.54 15.78 -21.95
N VAL A 126 -17.63 16.48 -22.26
CA VAL A 126 -18.51 16.14 -23.37
C VAL A 126 -18.16 17.07 -24.52
N ASP A 127 -17.76 16.51 -25.65
CA ASP A 127 -17.54 17.30 -26.86
C ASP A 127 -18.89 17.74 -27.42
N GLU A 128 -19.12 19.05 -27.50
CA GLU A 128 -20.34 19.64 -28.03
C GLU A 128 -20.43 19.53 -29.57
N GLY A 129 -19.36 19.05 -30.23
CA GLY A 129 -19.26 18.84 -31.68
C GLY A 129 -19.59 17.42 -32.17
N ALA A 130 -19.88 16.48 -31.26
CA ALA A 130 -20.27 15.12 -31.61
C ALA A 130 -21.79 15.00 -31.81
N GLU A 131 -22.28 15.41 -32.99
CA GLU A 131 -23.62 15.04 -33.50
C GLU A 131 -23.57 13.79 -34.39
#